data_AF-A0A975ST50-F1
#
_entry.id   AF-A0A975ST50-F1
#
_cell.length_a   1.000
_cell.length_b   1.000
_cell.length_c   1.000
_cell.angle_alpha   90.00
_cell.angle_beta   90.00
_cell.angle_gamma   90.00
#
_symmetry.space_group_name_H-M   'P 1'
#
loop_
_entity.id
_entity.type
_entity.pdbx_description
1 polymer ?
#
loop_
_entity_poly.entity_id
_entity_poly.type
_entity_poly.pdbx_seq_one_letter_code
_entity_poly.pdbx_strand_id
1 'polypeptide(L)'
;MAQQIAAQDGAILKGAETVESTQAELQQLISTLRGQMESIGGKWQGASAGAFQQLMVRWDEEAKKVTGALTGFAENLRGSQKNFDSTDTGQSDAFTHFQATLG
;
A
#
# COMPACT_ATOMS: atom_id res chain seq x y z
N MET A 1 22.07 20.13 -4.29
CA MET A 1 20.60 20.00 -4.20
C MET A 1 20.05 18.99 -5.20
N ALA A 2 20.32 19.09 -6.51
CA ALA A 2 19.86 18.11 -7.51
C ALA A 2 20.21 16.62 -7.20
N GLN A 3 21.41 16.32 -6.72
CA GLN A 3 21.82 14.97 -6.33
C GLN A 3 20.99 14.37 -5.17
N GLN A 4 20.50 15.22 -4.27
CA GLN A 4 19.75 14.80 -3.09
C GLN A 4 18.29 14.51 -3.43
N ILE A 5 17.73 15.27 -4.38
CA ILE A 5 16.37 15.09 -4.90
C ILE A 5 16.28 13.76 -5.66
N ALA A 6 17.20 13.52 -6.61
CA ALA A 6 17.24 12.25 -7.34
C ALA A 6 17.43 11.01 -6.43
N ALA A 7 18.20 11.16 -5.34
CA ALA A 7 18.36 10.09 -4.35
C ALA A 7 17.09 9.85 -3.51
N GLN A 8 16.32 10.90 -3.22
CA GLN A 8 15.05 10.78 -2.51
C GLN A 8 13.94 10.20 -3.40
N ASP A 9 13.86 10.60 -4.67
CA ASP A 9 12.86 10.07 -5.62
C ASP A 9 13.07 8.56 -5.85
N GLY A 10 14.32 8.14 -6.02
CA GLY A 10 14.66 6.72 -6.12
C GLY A 10 14.31 5.92 -4.86
N ALA A 11 14.41 6.53 -3.68
CA ALA A 11 14.02 5.91 -2.42
C ALA A 11 12.50 5.79 -2.28
N ILE A 12 11.74 6.80 -2.72
CA ILE A 12 10.27 6.77 -2.72
C ILE A 12 9.72 5.72 -3.69
N LEU A 13 10.23 5.68 -4.92
CA LEU A 13 9.87 4.66 -5.92
C LEU A 13 10.11 3.24 -5.40
N LYS A 14 11.31 2.98 -4.86
CA LYS A 14 11.65 1.68 -4.27
C LYS A 14 10.77 1.35 -3.07
N GLY A 15 10.41 2.36 -2.27
CA GLY A 15 9.45 2.22 -1.18
C GLY A 15 8.07 1.79 -1.69
N ALA A 16 7.58 2.43 -2.76
CA ALA A 16 6.29 2.13 -3.36
C ALA A 16 6.24 0.70 -3.92
N GLU A 17 7.26 0.29 -4.67
CA GLU A 17 7.38 -1.09 -5.16
C GLU A 17 7.39 -2.11 -4.02
N THR A 18 8.12 -1.81 -2.93
CA THR A 18 8.18 -2.69 -1.75
C THR A 18 6.80 -2.83 -1.11
N VAL A 19 6.05 -1.73 -1.01
CA VAL A 19 4.69 -1.71 -0.45
C VAL A 19 3.73 -2.49 -1.33
N GLU A 20 3.78 -2.31 -2.64
CA GLU A 20 2.93 -3.03 -3.59
C GLU A 20 3.21 -4.54 -3.55
N SER A 21 4.49 -4.96 -3.50
CA SER A 21 4.88 -6.37 -3.33
C SER A 21 4.35 -6.94 -2.01
N THR A 22 4.56 -6.22 -0.91
CA THR A 22 4.10 -6.63 0.43
C THR A 22 2.58 -6.76 0.47
N GLN A 23 1.86 -5.85 -0.20
CA GLN A 23 0.41 -5.89 -0.30
C GLN A 23 -0.05 -7.14 -1.06
N ALA A 24 0.58 -7.47 -2.19
CA ALA A 24 0.25 -8.66 -2.97
C ALA A 24 0.51 -9.95 -2.16
N GLU A 25 1.66 -10.03 -1.48
CA GLU A 25 2.00 -11.17 -0.61
C GLU A 25 0.98 -11.35 0.52
N LEU A 26 0.58 -10.26 1.18
CA LEU A 26 -0.41 -10.31 2.25
C LEU A 26 -1.80 -10.72 1.75
N GLN A 27 -2.23 -10.25 0.57
CA GLN A 27 -3.49 -10.69 -0.04
C GLN A 27 -3.47 -12.19 -0.36
N GLN A 28 -2.35 -12.70 -0.85
CA GLN A 28 -2.17 -14.12 -1.13
C GLN A 28 -2.20 -14.95 0.16
N LEU A 29 -1.54 -14.49 1.23
CA LEU A 29 -1.55 -15.16 2.53
C LEU A 29 -2.96 -15.19 3.13
N ILE A 30 -3.68 -14.06 3.08
CA ILE A 30 -5.07 -13.95 3.56
C ILE A 30 -5.96 -14.96 2.83
N SER A 31 -5.85 -15.02 1.50
CA SER A 31 -6.64 -15.93 0.67
C SER A 31 -6.31 -17.40 0.97
N THR A 32 -5.03 -17.70 1.18
CA THR A 32 -4.55 -19.04 1.53
C THR A 32 -5.11 -19.50 2.87
N LEU A 33 -5.01 -18.66 3.91
CA LEU A 33 -5.53 -18.97 5.23
C LEU A 33 -7.04 -19.12 5.23
N ARG A 34 -7.76 -18.29 4.47
CA ARG A 34 -9.21 -18.43 4.24
C ARG A 34 -9.56 -19.80 3.66
N GLY A 35 -8.88 -20.23 2.61
CA GLY A 35 -9.11 -21.54 1.99
C GLY A 35 -8.77 -22.71 2.93
N GLN A 36 -7.71 -22.58 3.72
CA GLN A 36 -7.37 -23.58 4.75
C GLN A 36 -8.49 -23.69 5.80
N MET A 37 -9.02 -22.57 6.31
CA MET A 37 -10.12 -22.58 7.27
C MET A 37 -11.40 -23.17 6.68
N GLU A 38 -11.74 -22.85 5.43
CA GLU A 38 -12.88 -23.45 4.72
C GLU A 38 -12.73 -24.97 4.57
N SER A 39 -11.52 -25.46 4.27
CA SER A 39 -11.24 -26.90 4.15
C SER A 39 -11.48 -27.67 5.46
N ILE A 40 -11.21 -27.03 6.60
CA ILE A 40 -11.41 -27.61 7.93
C ILE A 40 -12.88 -27.45 8.36
N GLY A 41 -13.57 -26.39 7.92
CA GLY A 41 -14.98 -26.11 8.21
C GLY A 41 -15.91 -27.25 7.82
N GLY A 42 -15.56 -28.01 6.78
CA GLY A 42 -16.27 -29.25 6.40
C GLY A 42 -16.34 -30.29 7.54
N LYS A 43 -15.41 -30.25 8.51
CA LYS A 43 -15.38 -31.12 9.70
C LYS A 43 -16.14 -30.54 10.90
N TRP A 44 -16.52 -29.26 10.88
CA TRP A 44 -17.16 -28.56 12.00
C TRP A 44 -18.70 -28.49 11.86
N GLN A 45 -19.31 -29.54 11.32
CA GLN A 45 -20.76 -29.67 11.18
C GLN A 45 -21.42 -29.98 12.53
N GLY A 46 -22.60 -29.40 12.80
CA GLY A 46 -23.37 -29.61 14.04
C GLY A 46 -23.36 -28.40 14.98
N ALA A 47 -23.42 -28.63 16.30
CA ALA A 47 -23.55 -27.58 17.32
C ALA A 47 -22.41 -26.53 17.30
N SER A 48 -21.25 -26.86 16.73
CA SER A 48 -20.08 -25.98 16.60
C SER A 48 -20.05 -25.15 15.31
N ALA A 49 -20.99 -25.36 14.38
CA ALA A 49 -21.02 -24.66 13.10
C ALA A 49 -21.17 -23.13 13.26
N GLY A 50 -21.92 -22.69 14.28
CA GLY A 50 -22.07 -21.26 14.58
C GLY A 50 -20.75 -20.60 15.01
N ALA A 51 -19.91 -21.30 15.77
CA ALA A 51 -18.60 -20.80 16.15
C ALA A 51 -17.66 -20.68 14.95
N PHE A 52 -17.73 -21.61 14.01
CA PHE A 52 -16.99 -21.52 12.74
C PHE A 52 -17.40 -20.29 11.93
N GLN A 53 -18.71 -20.08 11.77
CA GLN A 53 -19.24 -18.95 11.01
C GLN A 53 -18.82 -17.62 11.66
N GLN A 54 -18.85 -17.51 12.98
CA GLN A 54 -18.34 -16.34 13.69
C GLN A 54 -16.83 -16.13 13.47
N LEU A 55 -16.04 -17.20 13.46
CA LEU A 55 -14.61 -17.14 13.15
C LEU A 55 -14.37 -16.63 11.73
N MET A 56 -15.09 -17.15 10.73
CA MET A 56 -14.97 -16.72 9.34
C MET A 56 -15.36 -15.26 9.14
N VAL A 57 -16.42 -14.79 9.82
CA VAL A 57 -16.81 -13.36 9.79
C VAL A 57 -15.70 -12.49 10.37
N ARG A 58 -15.17 -12.84 11.55
CA ARG A 58 -14.06 -12.09 12.17
C ARG A 58 -12.81 -12.11 11.31
N TRP A 59 -12.51 -13.24 10.68
CA TRP A 59 -11.40 -13.36 9.75
C TRP A 59 -11.54 -12.39 8.57
N ASP A 60 -12.70 -12.39 7.91
CA ASP A 60 -12.96 -11.51 6.77
C ASP A 60 -12.91 -10.02 7.18
N GLU A 61 -13.35 -9.67 8.39
CA GLU A 61 -13.23 -8.32 8.95
C GLU A 61 -11.77 -7.90 9.18
N GLU A 62 -10.97 -8.73 9.84
CA GLU A 62 -9.56 -8.44 10.10
C GLU A 62 -8.75 -8.38 8.80
N ALA A 63 -9.01 -9.30 7.85
CA ALA A 63 -8.42 -9.30 6.52
C ALA A 63 -8.70 -7.98 5.77
N LYS A 64 -9.92 -7.45 5.85
CA LYS A 64 -10.28 -6.16 5.25
C LYS A 64 -9.56 -4.98 5.91
N LYS A 65 -9.39 -5.00 7.23
CA LYS A 65 -8.63 -3.96 7.94
C LYS A 65 -7.17 -3.92 7.50
N VAL A 66 -6.53 -5.09 7.43
CA VAL A 66 -5.12 -5.20 7.01
C VAL A 66 -4.95 -4.74 5.56
N THR A 67 -5.78 -5.24 4.64
CA THR A 67 -5.69 -4.87 3.22
C THR A 67 -6.05 -3.39 2.99
N GLY A 68 -7.02 -2.85 3.72
CA GLY A 68 -7.36 -1.43 3.70
C GLY A 68 -6.23 -0.52 4.18
N ALA A 69 -5.58 -0.86 5.30
CA ALA A 69 -4.45 -0.10 5.82
C ALA A 69 -3.27 -0.05 4.85
N LEU A 70 -2.95 -1.17 4.19
CA LEU A 70 -1.90 -1.25 3.17
C LEU A 70 -2.23 -0.41 1.94
N THR A 71 -3.49 -0.45 1.49
CA THR A 71 -3.97 0.35 0.36
C THR A 71 -3.82 1.84 0.67
N GLY A 72 -4.28 2.27 1.86
CA GLY A 72 -4.11 3.65 2.29
C GLY A 72 -2.65 4.06 2.43
N PHE A 73 -1.77 3.17 2.89
CA PHE A 73 -0.33 3.45 2.93
C PHE A 73 0.28 3.63 1.53
N ALA A 74 -0.07 2.76 0.58
CA ALA A 74 0.38 2.87 -0.81
C ALA A 74 -0.11 4.17 -1.47
N GLU A 75 -1.37 4.54 -1.24
CA GLU A 75 -1.95 5.80 -1.73
C GLU A 75 -1.24 7.03 -1.14
N ASN A 76 -0.95 7.02 0.17
CA ASN A 76 -0.22 8.11 0.83
C ASN A 76 1.21 8.24 0.27
N LEU A 77 1.86 7.13 -0.01
CA LEU A 77 3.22 7.12 -0.57
C LEU A 77 3.23 7.68 -2.00
N ARG A 78 2.28 7.26 -2.86
CA ARG A 78 2.09 7.82 -4.21
C ARG A 78 1.71 9.30 -4.17
N GLY A 79 0.86 9.71 -3.24
CA GLY A 79 0.49 11.12 -3.04
C GLY A 79 1.68 11.97 -2.62
N SER A 80 2.55 11.44 -1.75
CA SER A 80 3.80 12.09 -1.36
C SER A 80 4.72 12.26 -2.57
N GLN A 81 4.91 11.21 -3.38
CA GLN A 81 5.70 11.28 -4.62
C GLN A 81 5.22 12.40 -5.56
N LYS A 82 3.90 12.43 -5.85
CA LYS A 82 3.32 13.46 -6.73
C LYS A 82 3.53 14.88 -6.20
N ASN A 83 3.43 15.07 -4.89
CA ASN A 83 3.67 16.37 -4.26
C ASN A 83 5.15 16.79 -4.36
N PHE A 84 6.08 15.85 -4.28
CA PHE A 84 7.50 16.12 -4.50
C PHE A 84 7.78 16.52 -5.95
N ASP A 85 7.32 15.73 -6.94
CA ASP A 85 7.49 16.05 -8.37
C ASP A 85 6.95 17.45 -8.71
N SER A 86 5.76 17.80 -8.19
CA SER A 86 5.15 19.11 -8.42
C SER A 86 5.92 20.26 -7.77
N THR A 87 6.54 20.03 -6.62
CA THR A 87 7.32 21.06 -5.90
C THR A 87 8.65 21.30 -6.61
N ASP A 88 9.31 20.24 -7.09
CA ASP A 88 10.56 20.33 -7.84
C ASP A 88 10.39 21.06 -9.17
N THR A 89 9.38 20.66 -9.96
CA THR A 89 9.07 21.30 -11.25
C THR A 89 8.82 22.81 -11.09
N GLY A 90 8.04 23.20 -10.08
CA GLY A 90 7.76 24.61 -9.81
C GLY A 90 8.98 25.43 -9.37
N GLN A 91 9.92 24.83 -8.63
CA GLN A 91 11.18 25.49 -8.25
C GLN A 91 12.13 25.66 -9.44
N SER A 92 12.23 24.65 -10.30
CA SER A 92 13.03 24.70 -11.54
C SER A 92 12.50 25.76 -12.50
N ASP A 93 11.18 25.83 -12.69
CA ASP A 93 10.53 26.82 -13.55
C ASP A 93 10.74 28.25 -13.02
N ALA A 94 10.59 28.45 -11.70
CA ALA A 94 10.83 29.75 -11.07
C ALA A 94 12.29 30.20 -11.21
N PHE A 95 13.24 29.27 -11.05
CA PHE A 95 14.67 29.55 -11.23
C PHE A 95 14.99 29.91 -12.69
N THR A 96 14.46 29.15 -13.65
CA THR A 96 14.64 29.39 -15.08
C THR A 96 14.06 30.75 -15.49
N HIS A 97 12.87 31.09 -14.97
CA HIS A 97 12.26 32.39 -15.22
C HIS A 97 13.08 33.55 -14.64
N PHE A 98 13.58 33.39 -13.40
CA PHE A 98 14.46 34.38 -12.79
C PHE A 98 15.75 34.58 -13.59
N GLN A 99 16.36 33.50 -14.07
CA GLN A 99 17.57 33.57 -14.88
C GLN A 99 17.33 34.23 -16.25
N ALA A 100 16.16 34.01 -16.85
CA ALA A 100 15.74 34.64 -18.11
C ALA A 100 15.38 36.14 -17.98
N THR A 101 15.14 36.63 -16.76
CA THR A 101 14.82 38.06 -16.52
C THR A 101 16.04 38.89 -16.12
N LEU A 102 17.15 38.23 -15.75
CA LEU A 102 18.42 38.87 -15.39
C LEU A 102 19.48 38.83 -16.51
N GLY A 103 19.20 38.15 -17.62
CA GLY A 103 19.99 38.19 -18.85
C GLY A 103 19.34 39.05 -19.92
#